data_AF-A0A353D1Z3-F1
#
_entry.id   AF-A0A353D1Z3-F1
#
_cell.length_a   1.000
_cell.length_b   1.000
_cell.length_c   1.000
_cell.angle_alpha   90.00
_cell.angle_beta   90.00
_cell.angle_gamma   90.00
#
_symmetry.space_group_name_H-M   'P 1'
#
loop_
_entity.id
_entity.type
_entity.pdbx_description
1 polymer ?
#
loop_
_entity_poly.entity_id
_entity_poly.type
_entity_poly.pdbx_seq_one_letter_code
_entity_poly.pdbx_strand_id
1 'polypeptide(L)'
;MQLGDHLEVIGPRNFFVEVAPIFGEEITPEWRISDAVDTAQVVVLNKSVIGKPLAEIEIQRRFGLMLARITQLGVEVPHSNDIELGKGDILTVVGNASQIDALGEYLGHIERDITETDMVTFAFGIVFGVLVGMLSIGIGGVAVGLGTAGGLLASGLSIGYLRSKRPTFGRLPEAAQWILMEFGLLLFMAGIGLRAGGQILETLATAGPSLILAGMCVTLTPIFVGYWFGRKFLKIEPVLLFGGITGAMTSGASLAVVTGAAKSSLPALGYTGTYAFANVLLMVAGSLILLF
;
A
#
# COMPACT_ATOMS: atom_id res chain seq x y z
N MET A 1 -3.59 -45.64 -7.58
CA MET A 1 -4.84 -45.31 -8.27
C MET A 1 -5.35 -46.55 -8.95
N GLN A 2 -6.60 -46.91 -8.68
CA GLN A 2 -7.33 -47.99 -9.33
C GLN A 2 -8.39 -47.40 -10.25
N LEU A 3 -8.85 -48.19 -11.21
CA LEU A 3 -9.94 -47.78 -12.09
C LEU A 3 -11.20 -47.57 -11.25
N GLY A 4 -11.77 -46.36 -11.27
CA GLY A 4 -12.92 -45.98 -10.45
C GLY A 4 -12.60 -45.04 -9.27
N ASP A 5 -11.33 -44.72 -9.03
CA ASP A 5 -10.96 -43.66 -8.08
C ASP A 5 -11.41 -42.28 -8.59
N HIS A 6 -11.94 -41.44 -7.70
CA HIS A 6 -12.23 -40.04 -7.99
C HIS A 6 -11.05 -39.16 -7.58
N LEU A 7 -10.61 -38.29 -8.48
CA LEU A 7 -9.47 -37.41 -8.27
C LEU A 7 -9.94 -35.96 -8.28
N GLU A 8 -9.59 -35.22 -7.23
CA GLU A 8 -9.67 -33.76 -7.24
C GLU A 8 -8.33 -33.20 -7.76
N VAL A 9 -8.40 -32.36 -8.79
CA VAL A 9 -7.22 -31.78 -9.42
C VAL A 9 -7.32 -30.27 -9.39
N ILE A 10 -6.25 -29.62 -8.93
CA ILE A 10 -6.10 -28.16 -8.93
C ILE A 10 -4.93 -27.83 -9.85
N GLY A 11 -5.15 -26.96 -10.83
CA GLY A 11 -4.12 -26.64 -11.81
C GLY A 11 -4.45 -25.44 -12.70
N PRO A 12 -3.51 -25.05 -13.57
CA PRO A 12 -3.74 -23.98 -14.55
C PRO A 12 -4.77 -24.40 -15.59
N ARG A 13 -5.48 -23.43 -16.18
CA ARG A 13 -6.54 -23.68 -17.18
C ARG A 13 -6.11 -24.62 -18.31
N ASN A 14 -4.87 -24.50 -18.79
CA ASN A 14 -4.36 -25.35 -19.88
C ASN A 14 -4.29 -26.84 -19.49
N PHE A 15 -4.05 -27.16 -18.22
CA PHE A 15 -4.05 -28.54 -17.74
C PHE A 15 -5.42 -29.19 -17.95
N PHE A 16 -6.51 -28.47 -17.66
CA PHE A 16 -7.87 -29.00 -17.84
C PHE A 16 -8.28 -29.13 -19.30
N VAL A 17 -7.67 -28.37 -20.21
CA VAL A 17 -7.97 -28.43 -21.65
C VAL A 17 -7.17 -29.53 -22.34
N GLU A 18 -5.88 -29.67 -22.01
CA GLU A 18 -4.95 -30.52 -22.75
C GLU A 18 -4.72 -31.89 -22.09
N VAL A 19 -4.77 -31.93 -20.76
CA VAL A 19 -4.27 -33.07 -19.98
C VAL A 19 -5.38 -33.80 -19.23
N ALA A 20 -6.32 -33.07 -18.62
CA ALA A 20 -7.43 -33.69 -17.88
C ALA A 20 -8.25 -34.72 -18.69
N PRO A 21 -8.56 -34.50 -20.00
CA PRO A 21 -9.28 -35.48 -20.81
C PRO A 21 -8.55 -36.82 -20.98
N ILE A 22 -7.23 -36.86 -20.73
CA ILE A 22 -6.40 -38.06 -20.81
C ILE A 22 -6.55 -38.92 -19.53
N PHE A 23 -6.80 -38.27 -18.39
CA PHE A 23 -6.88 -38.93 -17.08
C PHE A 23 -8.26 -39.54 -16.79
N GLY A 24 -9.33 -38.96 -17.32
CA GLY A 24 -10.69 -39.47 -17.13
C GLY A 24 -11.77 -38.47 -17.53
N GLU A 25 -13.02 -38.87 -17.33
CA GLU A 25 -14.19 -38.00 -17.53
C GLU A 25 -14.33 -37.02 -16.36
N GLU A 26 -14.59 -35.74 -16.68
CA GLU A 26 -14.90 -34.73 -15.68
C GLU A 26 -16.29 -35.01 -15.10
N ILE A 27 -16.34 -35.24 -13.80
CA ILE A 27 -17.60 -35.45 -13.06
C ILE A 27 -17.92 -34.21 -12.25
N THR A 28 -19.19 -33.80 -12.23
CA THR A 28 -19.69 -32.84 -11.24
C THR A 28 -20.12 -33.62 -10.01
N PRO A 29 -19.38 -33.58 -8.88
CA PRO A 29 -19.73 -34.38 -7.73
C PRO A 29 -21.03 -33.87 -7.07
N GLU A 30 -21.92 -34.79 -6.69
CA GLU A 30 -23.08 -34.46 -5.84
C GLU A 30 -22.67 -34.23 -4.38
N TRP A 31 -21.49 -34.71 -3.99
CA TRP A 31 -20.88 -34.46 -2.69
C TRP A 31 -19.99 -33.22 -2.73
N ARG A 32 -20.04 -32.42 -1.68
CA ARG A 32 -19.09 -31.33 -1.49
C ARG A 32 -17.85 -31.91 -0.82
N ILE A 33 -16.74 -32.05 -1.55
CA ILE A 33 -15.46 -32.37 -0.92
C ILE A 33 -15.15 -31.20 0.02
N SER A 34 -15.04 -31.47 1.32
CA SER A 34 -14.94 -30.45 2.36
C SER A 34 -13.52 -29.90 2.52
N ASP A 35 -12.57 -30.33 1.70
CA ASP A 35 -11.27 -29.71 1.62
C ASP A 35 -11.44 -28.40 0.88
N ALA A 36 -11.93 -27.40 1.62
CA ALA A 36 -12.03 -26.05 1.15
C ALA A 36 -10.63 -25.63 0.67
N VAL A 37 -10.50 -25.49 -0.64
CA VAL A 37 -9.34 -24.86 -1.24
C VAL A 37 -9.26 -23.45 -0.67
N ASP A 38 -8.25 -23.23 0.16
CA ASP A 38 -8.02 -21.96 0.82
C ASP A 38 -6.97 -21.18 0.03
N THR A 39 -7.04 -19.86 0.14
CA THR A 39 -6.05 -18.96 -0.45
C THR A 39 -5.37 -18.20 0.68
N ALA A 40 -4.05 -18.25 0.72
CA ALA A 40 -3.29 -17.54 1.74
C ALA A 40 -2.06 -16.87 1.14
N GLN A 41 -1.62 -15.82 1.81
CA GLN A 41 -0.36 -15.15 1.53
C GLN A 41 0.68 -15.65 2.54
N VAL A 42 1.82 -16.12 2.06
CA VAL A 42 2.93 -16.56 2.91
C VAL A 42 4.07 -15.57 2.77
N VAL A 43 4.42 -14.90 3.87
CA VAL A 43 5.50 -13.91 3.94
C VAL A 43 6.80 -14.61 4.25
N VAL A 44 7.79 -14.44 3.37
CA VAL A 44 9.12 -15.04 3.51
C VAL A 44 9.91 -14.31 4.60
N LEU A 45 10.10 -14.98 5.74
CA LEU A 45 10.83 -14.46 6.89
C LEU A 45 11.97 -15.37 7.34
N ASN A 46 11.95 -16.64 6.93
CA ASN A 46 12.91 -17.63 7.37
C ASN A 46 14.28 -17.43 6.67
N LYS A 47 15.33 -17.26 7.46
CA LYS A 47 16.71 -17.03 6.98
C LYS A 47 17.28 -18.20 6.17
N SER A 48 16.76 -19.42 6.33
CA SER A 48 17.25 -20.60 5.60
C SER A 48 16.78 -20.68 4.14
N VAL A 49 15.78 -19.89 3.77
CA VAL A 49 15.20 -19.83 2.42
C VAL A 49 15.43 -18.49 1.72
N ILE A 50 15.82 -17.45 2.46
CA ILE A 50 16.22 -16.17 1.88
C ILE A 50 17.47 -16.35 1.02
N GLY A 51 17.43 -15.85 -0.21
CA GLY A 51 18.48 -15.96 -1.23
C GLY A 51 18.48 -17.28 -1.99
N LYS A 52 17.51 -18.17 -1.75
CA LYS A 52 17.33 -19.39 -2.56
C LYS A 52 16.42 -19.12 -3.75
N PRO A 53 16.66 -19.77 -4.90
CA PRO A 53 15.74 -19.72 -6.02
C PRO A 53 14.41 -20.40 -5.66
N LEU A 54 13.32 -19.85 -6.16
CA LEU A 54 11.96 -20.37 -5.95
C LEU A 54 11.84 -21.86 -6.35
N ALA A 55 12.57 -22.27 -7.38
CA ALA A 55 12.62 -23.67 -7.84
C ALA A 55 13.04 -24.65 -6.74
N GLU A 56 13.97 -24.27 -5.85
CA GLU A 56 14.46 -25.13 -4.76
C GLU A 56 13.42 -25.37 -3.66
N ILE A 57 12.43 -24.50 -3.56
CA ILE A 57 11.34 -24.64 -2.58
C ILE A 57 10.37 -25.74 -3.02
N GLU A 58 10.25 -25.96 -4.33
CA GLU A 58 9.40 -26.97 -4.95
C GLU A 58 7.95 -26.94 -4.41
N ILE A 59 7.34 -25.75 -4.28
CA ILE A 59 6.05 -25.53 -3.59
C ILE A 59 4.96 -26.52 -4.04
N GLN A 60 4.80 -26.69 -5.36
CA GLN A 60 3.84 -27.62 -5.95
C GLN A 60 4.15 -29.09 -5.61
N ARG A 61 5.41 -29.50 -5.68
CA ARG A 61 5.81 -30.90 -5.53
C ARG A 61 5.89 -31.33 -4.07
N ARG A 62 6.36 -30.44 -3.19
CA ARG A 62 6.60 -30.72 -1.77
C ARG A 62 5.36 -30.53 -0.90
N PHE A 63 4.54 -29.53 -1.21
CA PHE A 63 3.38 -29.17 -0.40
C PHE A 63 2.05 -29.37 -1.15
N GLY A 64 2.06 -29.66 -2.45
CA GLY A 64 0.83 -29.79 -3.23
C GLY A 64 0.08 -28.47 -3.40
N LEU A 65 0.75 -27.33 -3.22
CA LEU A 65 0.15 -26.00 -3.29
C LEU A 65 0.42 -25.35 -4.64
N MET A 66 -0.58 -24.67 -5.18
CA MET A 66 -0.42 -23.88 -6.40
C MET A 66 0.05 -22.47 -6.05
N LEU A 67 1.17 -22.04 -6.62
CA LEU A 67 1.62 -20.65 -6.55
C LEU A 67 0.81 -19.81 -7.54
N ALA A 68 0.02 -18.87 -7.02
CA ALA A 68 -0.86 -18.01 -7.81
C ALA A 68 -0.22 -16.65 -8.13
N ARG A 69 0.55 -16.09 -7.18
CA ARG A 69 1.20 -14.78 -7.32
C ARG A 69 2.47 -14.72 -6.48
N ILE A 70 3.45 -13.96 -6.98
CA ILE A 70 4.66 -13.57 -6.23
C ILE A 70 4.69 -12.04 -6.18
N THR A 71 4.85 -11.47 -4.98
CA THR A 71 5.00 -10.02 -4.79
C THR A 71 6.33 -9.73 -4.10
N GLN A 72 7.21 -8.98 -4.77
CA GLN A 72 8.47 -8.50 -4.22
C GLN A 72 8.42 -6.99 -4.07
N LEU A 73 8.73 -6.47 -2.88
CA LEU A 73 8.71 -5.03 -2.58
C LEU A 73 7.38 -4.32 -2.96
N GLY A 74 6.26 -5.05 -2.90
CA GLY A 74 4.93 -4.51 -3.24
C GLY A 74 4.61 -4.48 -4.74
N VAL A 75 5.41 -5.14 -5.59
CA VAL A 75 5.17 -5.28 -7.03
C VAL A 75 5.03 -6.77 -7.38
N GLU A 76 4.01 -7.10 -8.19
CA GLU A 76 3.82 -8.45 -8.71
C GLU A 76 4.92 -8.78 -9.74
N VAL A 77 5.64 -9.87 -9.49
CA VAL A 77 6.72 -10.34 -10.37
C VAL A 77 6.25 -11.57 -11.17
N PRO A 78 6.67 -11.71 -12.43
CA PRO A 78 6.27 -12.84 -13.26
C PRO A 78 6.75 -14.17 -12.65
N HIS A 79 5.99 -15.25 -12.87
CA HIS A 79 6.40 -16.59 -12.43
C HIS A 79 7.66 -17.02 -13.20
N SER A 80 8.81 -16.97 -12.54
CA SER A 80 10.07 -17.54 -13.03
C SER A 80 10.72 -18.35 -11.92
N ASN A 81 11.23 -19.52 -12.30
CA ASN A 81 11.89 -20.47 -11.40
C ASN A 81 13.22 -19.94 -10.86
N ASP A 82 13.82 -18.96 -11.54
CA ASP A 82 15.12 -18.36 -11.21
C ASP A 82 15.00 -17.19 -10.22
N ILE A 83 13.78 -16.83 -9.79
CA ILE A 83 13.58 -15.74 -8.84
C ILE A 83 14.11 -16.15 -7.48
N GLU A 84 15.08 -15.38 -6.98
CA GLU A 84 15.59 -15.52 -5.62
C GLU A 84 14.59 -14.93 -4.62
N LEU A 85 14.28 -15.70 -3.58
CA LEU A 85 13.39 -15.25 -2.52
C LEU A 85 14.08 -14.23 -1.61
N GLY A 86 13.54 -13.03 -1.59
CA GLY A 86 13.91 -11.95 -0.68
C GLY A 86 13.19 -12.05 0.66
N LYS A 87 13.77 -11.39 1.67
CA LYS A 87 13.08 -11.21 2.95
C LYS A 87 11.90 -10.25 2.77
N GLY A 88 10.72 -10.68 3.18
CA GLY A 88 9.48 -9.89 3.07
C GLY A 88 8.75 -10.08 1.75
N ASP A 89 9.23 -10.96 0.87
CA ASP A 89 8.48 -11.39 -0.30
C ASP A 89 7.20 -12.11 0.12
N ILE A 90 6.16 -11.96 -0.69
CA ILE A 90 4.83 -12.52 -0.43
C ILE A 90 4.49 -13.51 -1.53
N LEU A 91 4.23 -14.76 -1.14
CA LEU A 91 3.78 -15.82 -2.03
C LEU A 91 2.29 -16.08 -1.79
N THR A 92 1.45 -15.79 -2.79
CA THR A 92 0.04 -16.17 -2.74
C THR A 92 -0.11 -17.60 -3.22
N VAL A 93 -0.58 -18.48 -2.34
CA VAL A 93 -0.74 -19.90 -2.60
C VAL A 93 -2.19 -20.32 -2.45
N VAL A 94 -2.57 -21.33 -3.23
CA VAL A 94 -3.91 -21.89 -3.28
C VAL A 94 -3.82 -23.40 -3.08
N GLY A 95 -4.60 -23.95 -2.15
CA GLY A 95 -4.65 -25.39 -1.90
C GLY A 95 -5.24 -25.75 -0.53
N ASN A 96 -4.90 -26.93 -0.01
CA ASN A 96 -5.41 -27.39 1.27
C ASN A 96 -4.84 -26.59 2.45
N ALA A 97 -5.68 -26.18 3.39
CA ALA A 97 -5.29 -25.36 4.55
C ALA A 97 -4.15 -25.97 5.38
N SER A 98 -4.10 -27.29 5.55
CA SER A 98 -3.03 -27.97 6.30
C SER A 98 -1.67 -27.89 5.59
N GLN A 99 -1.67 -27.88 4.26
CA GLN A 99 -0.44 -27.73 3.47
C GLN A 99 0.03 -26.28 3.45
N ILE A 100 -0.91 -25.32 3.46
CA ILE A 100 -0.59 -23.90 3.64
C ILE A 100 0.10 -23.68 4.99
N ASP A 101 -0.40 -24.33 6.06
CA ASP A 101 0.25 -24.31 7.37
C ASP A 101 1.68 -24.83 7.32
N ALA A 102 1.89 -26.00 6.70
CA ALA A 102 3.22 -26.58 6.54
C ALA A 102 4.18 -25.71 5.72
N LEU A 103 3.67 -25.05 4.66
CA LEU A 103 4.47 -24.11 3.87
C LEU A 103 4.83 -22.87 4.70
N GLY A 104 3.89 -22.37 5.50
CA GLY A 104 4.13 -21.29 6.43
C GLY A 104 5.25 -21.57 7.40
N GLU A 105 5.20 -22.71 8.10
CA GLU A 105 6.28 -23.13 9.01
C GLU A 105 7.65 -23.19 8.32
N TYR A 106 7.67 -23.55 7.03
CA TYR A 106 8.90 -23.61 6.25
C TYR A 106 9.41 -22.23 5.81
N LEU A 107 8.54 -21.36 5.31
CA LEU A 107 8.93 -20.08 4.68
C LEU A 107 8.90 -18.88 5.64
N GLY A 108 8.00 -18.86 6.62
CA GLY A 108 7.82 -17.75 7.54
C GLY A 108 6.42 -17.63 8.12
N HIS A 109 5.74 -16.52 7.84
CA HIS A 109 4.47 -16.17 8.47
C HIS A 109 3.32 -16.30 7.48
N ILE A 110 2.25 -16.97 7.87
CA ILE A 110 1.04 -17.10 7.06
C ILE A 110 0.12 -15.93 7.37
N GLU A 111 -0.11 -15.11 6.36
CA GLU A 111 -1.23 -14.18 6.30
C GLU A 111 -2.36 -14.90 5.56
N ARG A 112 -3.15 -15.64 6.35
CA ARG A 112 -4.54 -15.90 5.95
C ARG A 112 -5.21 -14.53 5.81
N ASP A 113 -6.18 -14.39 4.92
CA ASP A 113 -7.06 -13.21 4.87
C ASP A 113 -7.85 -13.12 6.19
N ILE A 114 -7.14 -12.73 7.26
CA ILE A 114 -7.70 -12.42 8.55
C ILE A 114 -8.06 -10.95 8.41
N THR A 115 -9.32 -10.73 8.04
CA THR A 115 -9.99 -9.44 7.85
C THR A 115 -10.13 -8.66 9.16
N GLU A 116 -9.27 -8.90 10.14
CA GLU A 116 -9.33 -8.24 11.43
C GLU A 116 -8.43 -7.01 11.41
N THR A 117 -9.08 -5.87 11.59
CA THR A 117 -8.37 -4.61 11.84
C THR A 117 -7.91 -4.63 13.28
N ASP A 118 -6.61 -4.41 13.52
CA ASP A 118 -6.07 -4.17 14.85
C ASP A 118 -6.48 -2.75 15.30
N MET A 119 -7.76 -2.64 15.68
CA MET A 119 -8.41 -1.39 16.05
C MET A 119 -7.75 -0.76 17.29
N VAL A 120 -7.15 -1.58 18.16
CA VAL A 120 -6.45 -1.14 19.36
C VAL A 120 -5.18 -0.40 18.99
N THR A 121 -4.33 -1.00 18.15
CA THR A 121 -3.10 -0.34 17.69
C THR A 121 -3.42 0.93 16.90
N PHE A 122 -4.48 0.92 16.08
CA PHE A 122 -4.94 2.09 15.34
C PHE A 122 -5.39 3.23 16.26
N ALA A 123 -6.28 2.95 17.21
CA ALA A 123 -6.78 3.94 18.16
C ALA A 123 -5.65 4.49 19.06
N PHE A 124 -4.77 3.62 19.56
CA PHE A 124 -3.60 4.03 20.34
C PHE A 124 -2.66 4.90 19.51
N GLY A 125 -2.47 4.57 18.24
CA GLY A 125 -1.69 5.37 17.30
C GLY A 125 -2.24 6.79 17.12
N ILE A 126 -3.56 6.94 16.99
CA ILE A 126 -4.21 8.25 16.90
C ILE A 126 -4.04 9.03 18.21
N VAL A 127 -4.35 8.41 19.35
CA VAL A 127 -4.22 9.06 20.68
C VAL A 127 -2.78 9.50 20.93
N PHE A 128 -1.82 8.61 20.71
CA PHE A 128 -0.39 8.92 20.85
C PHE A 128 0.04 10.03 19.89
N GLY A 129 -0.40 9.98 18.63
CA GLY A 129 -0.10 11.00 17.65
C GLY A 129 -0.66 12.38 18.02
N VAL A 130 -1.90 12.44 18.53
CA VAL A 130 -2.49 13.70 19.01
C VAL A 130 -1.72 14.22 20.24
N LEU A 131 -1.38 13.37 21.20
CA LEU A 131 -0.59 13.75 22.38
C LEU A 131 0.78 14.31 21.99
N VAL A 132 1.49 13.64 21.08
CA VAL A 132 2.77 14.12 20.54
C VAL A 132 2.58 15.44 19.78
N GLY A 133 1.49 15.58 19.02
CA GLY A 133 1.17 16.80 18.28
C GLY A 133 0.86 18.00 19.17
N MET A 134 0.38 17.76 20.40
CA MET A 134 0.15 18.80 21.41
C MET A 134 1.45 19.28 22.08
N LEU A 135 2.55 18.54 21.95
CA LEU A 135 3.84 19.00 22.44
C LEU A 135 4.30 20.20 21.60
N SER A 136 4.41 21.35 22.28
CA SER A 136 4.98 22.57 21.71
C SER A 136 6.14 23.04 22.57
N ILE A 137 7.21 23.46 21.91
CA ILE A 137 8.39 24.03 22.55
C ILE A 137 8.34 25.54 22.29
N GLY A 138 8.30 26.32 23.37
CA GLY A 138 8.39 27.77 23.28
C GLY A 138 9.82 28.18 22.94
N ILE A 139 10.04 28.75 21.75
CA ILE A 139 11.31 29.35 21.37
C ILE A 139 11.04 30.83 21.07
N GLY A 140 11.62 31.73 21.87
CA GLY A 140 11.54 33.18 21.62
C GLY A 140 10.14 33.81 21.77
N GLY A 141 9.26 33.24 22.60
CA GLY A 141 7.90 33.77 22.83
C GLY A 141 6.82 33.22 21.90
N VAL A 142 7.18 32.36 20.93
CA VAL A 142 6.25 31.65 20.06
C VAL A 142 6.28 30.16 20.39
N ALA A 143 5.09 29.56 20.55
CA ALA A 143 4.95 28.12 20.76
C ALA A 143 5.11 27.39 19.41
N VAL A 144 6.29 26.79 19.18
CA VAL A 144 6.55 25.98 17.99
C VAL A 144 6.20 24.53 18.33
N GLY A 145 5.08 24.04 17.79
CA GLY A 145 4.61 22.68 18.00
C GLY A 145 4.54 21.89 16.70
N LEU A 146 4.58 20.56 16.81
CA LEU A 146 4.36 19.65 15.67
C LEU A 146 2.93 19.79 15.11
N GLY A 147 1.99 20.23 15.94
CA GLY A 147 0.56 20.25 15.61
C GLY A 147 -0.02 18.83 15.54
N THR A 148 -1.34 18.74 15.55
CA THR A 148 -2.04 17.44 15.48
C THR A 148 -1.69 16.67 14.22
N ALA A 149 -1.54 17.35 13.07
CA ALA A 149 -1.14 16.72 11.81
C ALA A 149 0.28 16.13 11.88
N GLY A 150 1.26 16.88 12.40
CA GLY A 150 2.64 16.40 12.53
C GLY A 150 2.78 15.24 13.51
N GLY A 151 2.07 15.30 14.65
CA GLY A 151 2.06 14.22 15.63
C GLY A 151 1.41 12.93 15.11
N LEU A 152 0.29 13.04 14.38
CA LEU A 152 -0.36 11.90 13.72
C LEU A 152 0.53 11.27 12.65
N LEU A 153 1.22 12.08 11.83
CA LEU A 153 2.19 11.59 10.85
C LEU A 153 3.36 10.86 11.51
N ALA A 154 3.95 11.44 12.56
CA ALA A 154 5.05 10.81 13.29
C ALA A 154 4.64 9.46 13.90
N SER A 155 3.45 9.39 14.49
CA SER A 155 2.87 8.15 15.02
C SER A 155 2.63 7.12 13.93
N GLY A 156 1.96 7.50 12.83
CA GLY A 156 1.68 6.62 11.70
C GLY A 156 2.95 6.06 11.04
N LEU A 157 3.97 6.91 10.85
CA LEU A 157 5.26 6.48 10.32
C LEU A 157 5.99 5.53 11.27
N SER A 158 5.92 5.77 12.58
CA SER A 158 6.51 4.90 13.60
C SER A 158 5.86 3.52 13.63
N ILE A 159 4.52 3.47 13.59
CA ILE A 159 3.76 2.22 13.52
C ILE A 159 4.03 1.50 12.20
N GLY A 160 4.06 2.21 11.07
CA GLY A 160 4.39 1.65 9.77
C GLY A 160 5.80 1.05 9.71
N TYR A 161 6.79 1.74 10.30
CA TYR A 161 8.15 1.22 10.43
C TYR A 161 8.20 -0.04 11.33
N LEU A 162 7.48 -0.03 12.45
CA LEU A 162 7.42 -1.19 13.33
C LEU A 162 6.76 -2.39 12.63
N ARG A 163 5.70 -2.17 11.85
CA ARG A 163 5.05 -3.18 11.00
C ARG A 163 6.01 -3.75 9.97
N SER A 164 6.87 -2.93 9.35
CA SER A 164 7.90 -3.41 8.41
C SER A 164 8.87 -4.40 9.07
N LYS A 165 9.15 -4.26 10.37
CA LYS A 165 9.98 -5.21 11.13
C LYS A 165 9.20 -6.39 11.69
N ARG A 166 7.93 -6.20 12.05
CA ARG A 166 7.03 -7.19 12.65
C ARG A 166 5.67 -7.14 11.94
N PRO A 167 5.48 -7.92 10.85
CA PRO A 167 4.24 -7.92 10.06
C PRO A 167 2.98 -8.29 10.86
N THR A 168 3.16 -8.89 12.04
CA THR A 168 2.09 -9.32 12.93
C THR A 168 1.43 -8.20 13.75
N PHE A 169 1.99 -6.98 13.77
CA PHE A 169 1.52 -5.86 14.59
C PHE A 169 0.99 -4.70 13.73
N GLY A 170 -0.10 -4.05 14.15
CA GLY A 170 -0.64 -2.88 13.45
C GLY A 170 -1.28 -3.23 12.10
N ARG A 171 -2.04 -4.33 12.06
CA ARG A 171 -2.72 -4.80 10.85
C ARG A 171 -3.91 -3.91 10.51
N LEU A 172 -3.95 -3.43 9.27
CA LEU A 172 -5.05 -2.66 8.72
C LEU A 172 -5.36 -3.23 7.33
N PRO A 173 -6.49 -3.92 7.15
CA PRO A 173 -6.90 -4.45 5.85
C PRO A 173 -7.01 -3.34 4.80
N GLU A 174 -6.69 -3.64 3.53
CA GLU A 174 -6.74 -2.65 2.45
C GLU A 174 -8.10 -1.96 2.30
N ALA A 175 -9.19 -2.73 2.45
CA ALA A 175 -10.54 -2.20 2.42
C ALA A 175 -10.79 -1.16 3.54
N ALA A 176 -10.30 -1.42 4.76
CA ALA A 176 -10.41 -0.48 5.87
C ALA A 176 -9.55 0.78 5.63
N GLN A 177 -8.33 0.61 5.10
CA GLN A 177 -7.46 1.73 4.72
C GLN A 177 -8.15 2.65 3.71
N TRP A 178 -8.74 2.05 2.67
CA TRP A 178 -9.41 2.78 1.61
C TRP A 178 -10.61 3.57 2.15
N ILE A 179 -11.47 2.93 2.95
CA ILE A 179 -12.62 3.60 3.58
C ILE A 179 -12.15 4.76 4.47
N LEU A 180 -11.15 4.56 5.32
CA LEU A 180 -10.65 5.61 6.22
C LEU A 180 -10.05 6.79 5.46
N MET A 181 -9.30 6.52 4.40
CA MET A 181 -8.72 7.55 3.54
C MET A 181 -9.80 8.35 2.81
N GLU A 182 -10.75 7.68 2.16
CA GLU A 182 -11.81 8.32 1.39
C GLU A 182 -12.76 9.10 2.29
N PHE A 183 -13.22 8.49 3.39
CA PHE A 183 -14.10 9.14 4.35
C PHE A 183 -13.42 10.34 5.02
N GLY A 184 -12.15 10.20 5.42
CA GLY A 184 -11.39 11.29 6.01
C GLY A 184 -11.19 12.46 5.04
N LEU A 185 -10.88 12.18 3.78
CA LEU A 185 -10.76 13.18 2.72
C LEU A 185 -12.08 13.92 2.48
N LEU A 186 -13.20 13.18 2.38
CA LEU A 186 -14.52 13.76 2.19
C LEU A 186 -14.91 14.67 3.36
N LEU A 187 -14.66 14.26 4.60
CA LEU A 187 -14.95 15.05 5.79
C LEU A 187 -14.08 16.32 5.86
N PHE A 188 -12.80 16.20 5.49
CA PHE A 188 -11.89 17.34 5.40
C PHE A 188 -12.33 18.35 4.34
N MET A 189 -12.67 17.88 3.13
CA MET A 189 -13.16 18.72 2.04
C MET A 189 -14.49 19.40 2.38
N ALA A 190 -15.41 18.67 3.02
CA ALA A 190 -16.66 19.25 3.52
C ALA A 190 -16.40 20.34 4.57
N GLY A 191 -15.48 20.09 5.52
CA GLY A 191 -15.13 21.06 6.56
C GLY A 191 -14.49 22.34 6.02
N ILE A 192 -13.52 22.22 5.10
CA ILE A 192 -12.89 23.38 4.44
C ILE A 192 -13.90 24.09 3.55
N GLY A 193 -14.69 23.35 2.77
CA GLY A 193 -15.71 23.91 1.88
C GLY A 193 -16.75 24.74 2.65
N LEU A 194 -17.22 24.24 3.80
CA LEU A 194 -18.15 24.97 4.67
C LEU A 194 -17.52 26.23 5.27
N ARG A 195 -16.26 26.19 5.69
CA ARG A 195 -15.56 27.35 6.27
C ARG A 195 -15.22 28.41 5.22
N ALA A 196 -14.70 28.01 4.07
CA ALA A 196 -14.29 28.90 2.99
C ALA A 196 -15.49 29.41 2.17
N GLY A 197 -16.57 28.63 2.07
CA GLY A 197 -17.76 28.95 1.28
C GLY A 197 -18.45 30.24 1.68
N GLY A 198 -18.46 30.58 2.98
CA GLY A 198 -19.08 31.80 3.48
C GLY A 198 -18.40 33.09 2.98
N GLN A 199 -17.09 33.07 2.73
CA GLN A 199 -16.31 34.24 2.30
C GLN A 199 -16.11 34.29 0.78
N ILE A 200 -16.46 33.22 0.06
CA ILE A 200 -16.12 33.04 -1.36
C ILE A 200 -16.62 34.19 -2.23
N LEU A 201 -17.86 34.65 -2.00
CA LEU A 201 -18.46 35.75 -2.79
C LEU A 201 -17.74 37.07 -2.53
N GLU A 202 -17.35 37.35 -1.30
CA GLU A 202 -16.66 38.58 -0.90
C GLU A 202 -15.22 38.62 -1.43
N THR A 203 -14.48 37.52 -1.30
CA THR A 203 -13.13 37.39 -1.89
C THR A 203 -13.12 37.43 -3.41
N LEU A 204 -14.14 36.85 -4.08
CA LEU A 204 -14.24 36.88 -5.54
C LEU A 204 -14.57 38.28 -6.06
N ALA A 205 -15.41 39.03 -5.33
CA ALA A 205 -15.77 40.39 -5.68
C ALA A 205 -14.59 41.38 -5.53
N THR A 206 -13.72 41.18 -4.55
CA THR A 206 -12.60 42.09 -4.25
C THR A 206 -11.31 41.75 -4.98
N ALA A 207 -10.99 40.47 -5.14
CA ALA A 207 -9.70 40.02 -5.68
C ALA A 207 -9.81 38.86 -6.68
N GLY A 208 -11.01 38.60 -7.24
CA GLY A 208 -11.28 37.39 -8.03
C GLY A 208 -10.27 37.10 -9.15
N PRO A 209 -9.97 38.03 -10.08
CA PRO A 209 -9.05 37.77 -11.17
C PRO A 209 -7.60 37.56 -10.71
N SER A 210 -7.13 38.33 -9.72
CA SER A 210 -5.78 38.22 -9.19
C SER A 210 -5.59 36.95 -8.36
N LEU A 211 -6.60 36.53 -7.59
CA LEU A 211 -6.61 35.26 -6.86
C LEU A 211 -6.55 34.05 -7.79
N ILE A 212 -7.33 34.06 -8.88
CA ILE A 212 -7.34 32.96 -9.85
C ILE A 212 -5.99 32.85 -10.56
N LEU A 213 -5.44 33.98 -11.01
CA LEU A 213 -4.11 34.01 -11.64
C LEU A 213 -3.01 33.59 -10.68
N ALA A 214 -3.02 34.12 -9.46
CA ALA A 214 -2.05 33.74 -8.43
C ALA A 214 -2.16 32.24 -8.09
N GLY A 215 -3.36 31.71 -7.92
CA GLY A 215 -3.59 30.28 -7.68
C GLY A 215 -3.10 29.40 -8.83
N MET A 216 -3.35 29.79 -10.09
CA MET A 216 -2.81 29.08 -11.25
C MET A 216 -1.29 29.12 -11.28
N CYS A 217 -0.66 30.27 -11.05
CA CYS A 217 0.80 30.36 -11.00
C CYS A 217 1.39 29.51 -9.87
N VAL A 218 0.84 29.62 -8.66
CA VAL A 218 1.33 28.90 -7.47
C VAL A 218 1.18 27.39 -7.63
N THR A 219 0.18 26.90 -8.37
CA THR A 219 -0.02 25.46 -8.61
C THR A 219 0.76 24.94 -9.81
N LEU A 220 0.74 25.65 -10.94
CA LEU A 220 1.39 25.20 -12.18
C LEU A 220 2.91 25.32 -12.12
N THR A 221 3.43 26.43 -11.60
CA THR A 221 4.88 26.67 -11.55
C THR A 221 5.65 25.55 -10.86
N PRO A 222 5.33 25.10 -9.62
CA PRO A 222 6.07 24.02 -8.98
C PRO A 222 5.92 22.67 -9.70
N ILE A 223 4.77 22.40 -10.33
CA ILE A 223 4.56 21.17 -11.11
C ILE A 223 5.49 21.15 -12.33
N PHE A 224 5.51 22.23 -13.13
CA PHE A 224 6.36 22.33 -14.32
C PHE A 224 7.85 22.38 -13.98
N VAL A 225 8.22 23.17 -12.99
CA VAL A 225 9.62 23.28 -12.54
C VAL A 225 10.09 21.95 -11.96
N GLY A 226 9.29 21.31 -11.11
CA GLY A 226 9.60 20.01 -10.52
C GLY A 226 9.75 18.91 -11.57
N TYR A 227 8.84 18.87 -12.56
CA TYR A 227 8.92 17.93 -13.67
C TYR A 227 10.17 18.16 -14.52
N TRP A 228 10.41 19.42 -14.92
CA TRP A 228 11.57 19.77 -15.75
C TRP A 228 12.89 19.48 -15.04
N PHE A 229 13.01 19.84 -13.77
CA PHE A 229 14.20 19.60 -12.96
C PHE A 229 14.43 18.10 -12.74
N GLY A 230 13.39 17.37 -12.34
CA GLY A 230 13.45 15.92 -12.11
C GLY A 230 13.83 15.14 -13.36
N ARG A 231 13.34 15.57 -14.54
CA ARG A 231 13.66 14.92 -15.81
C ARG A 231 15.04 15.26 -16.33
N LYS A 232 15.43 16.54 -16.29
CA LYS A 232 16.65 17.02 -16.95
C LYS A 232 17.90 16.83 -16.09
N PHE A 233 17.82 17.07 -14.79
CA PHE A 233 18.98 17.01 -13.90
C PHE A 233 19.06 15.67 -13.16
N LEU A 234 17.94 15.21 -12.59
CA LEU A 234 17.91 13.98 -11.79
C LEU A 234 17.69 12.71 -12.64
N LYS A 235 17.32 12.87 -13.92
CA LYS A 235 17.06 11.78 -14.88
C LYS A 235 16.08 10.71 -14.36
N ILE A 236 15.11 11.13 -13.54
CA ILE A 236 14.13 10.22 -12.94
C ILE A 236 13.16 9.72 -14.01
N GLU A 237 12.74 8.46 -13.88
CA GLU A 237 11.76 7.85 -14.76
C GLU A 237 10.39 8.55 -14.64
N PRO A 238 9.65 8.79 -15.73
CA PRO A 238 8.47 9.66 -15.70
C PRO A 238 7.37 9.15 -14.77
N VAL A 239 7.17 7.83 -14.73
CA VAL A 239 6.15 7.18 -13.90
C VAL A 239 6.42 7.43 -12.41
N LEU A 240 7.67 7.28 -11.99
CA LEU A 240 8.10 7.57 -10.61
C LEU A 240 8.05 9.07 -10.31
N LEU A 241 8.43 9.91 -11.27
CA LEU A 241 8.44 11.37 -11.13
C LEU A 241 7.02 11.94 -10.95
N PHE A 242 6.04 11.44 -11.71
CA PHE A 242 4.65 11.85 -11.53
C PHE A 242 4.12 11.46 -10.14
N GLY A 243 4.46 10.25 -9.65
CA GLY A 243 4.17 9.85 -8.28
C GLY A 243 4.82 10.78 -7.24
N GLY A 244 6.08 11.16 -7.48
CA GLY A 244 6.80 12.13 -6.64
C GLY A 244 6.13 13.50 -6.62
N ILE A 245 5.69 14.02 -7.77
CA ILE A 245 5.00 15.32 -7.88
C ILE A 245 3.65 15.29 -7.17
N THR A 246 2.86 14.22 -7.32
CA THR A 246 1.57 14.12 -6.61
C THR A 246 1.76 14.05 -5.10
N GLY A 247 2.83 13.41 -4.62
CA GLY A 247 3.20 13.41 -3.21
C GLY A 247 3.68 14.77 -2.70
N ALA A 248 4.48 15.48 -3.49
CA ALA A 248 4.92 16.85 -3.17
C ALA A 248 3.75 17.84 -3.10
N MET A 249 2.75 17.66 -3.96
CA MET A 249 1.49 18.42 -3.93
C MET A 249 0.50 17.91 -2.88
N THR A 250 0.88 16.90 -2.08
CA THR A 250 0.03 16.28 -1.05
C THR A 250 -1.33 15.80 -1.55
N SER A 251 -1.41 15.40 -2.82
CA SER A 251 -2.67 15.06 -3.50
C SER A 251 -2.79 13.56 -3.76
N GLY A 252 -3.47 12.86 -2.84
CA GLY A 252 -3.80 11.44 -3.00
C GLY A 252 -4.73 11.16 -4.19
N ALA A 253 -5.66 12.08 -4.48
CA ALA A 253 -6.55 11.96 -5.64
C ALA A 253 -5.77 11.97 -6.97
N SER A 254 -4.78 12.85 -7.09
CA SER A 254 -3.91 12.87 -8.28
C SER A 254 -3.05 11.61 -8.38
N LEU A 255 -2.61 11.04 -7.25
CA LEU A 255 -1.91 9.75 -7.27
C LEU A 255 -2.78 8.63 -7.85
N ALA A 256 -4.04 8.52 -7.40
CA ALA A 256 -4.97 7.49 -7.88
C ALA A 256 -5.19 7.55 -9.40
N VAL A 257 -5.28 8.77 -9.95
CA VAL A 257 -5.38 8.98 -11.41
C VAL A 257 -4.09 8.54 -12.12
N VAL A 258 -2.92 8.89 -11.57
CA VAL A 258 -1.62 8.53 -12.15
C VAL A 258 -1.38 7.02 -12.09
N THR A 259 -1.67 6.35 -10.97
CA THR A 259 -1.54 4.89 -10.85
C THR A 259 -2.54 4.17 -11.77
N GLY A 260 -3.77 4.65 -11.86
CA GLY A 260 -4.77 4.12 -12.79
C GLY A 260 -4.33 4.24 -14.26
N ALA A 261 -3.76 5.38 -14.64
CA ALA A 261 -3.23 5.59 -15.99
C ALA A 261 -1.97 4.76 -16.27
N ALA A 262 -1.09 4.61 -15.28
CA ALA A 262 0.15 3.84 -15.41
C ALA A 262 -0.07 2.31 -15.35
N LYS A 263 -1.24 1.84 -14.87
CA LYS A 263 -1.55 0.42 -14.61
C LYS A 263 -0.44 -0.28 -13.80
N SER A 264 0.20 0.46 -12.90
CA SER A 264 1.35 0.01 -12.13
C SER A 264 1.34 0.70 -10.76
N SER A 265 1.84 0.01 -9.74
CA SER A 265 2.06 0.57 -8.39
C SER A 265 3.32 1.43 -8.28
N LEU A 266 4.16 1.50 -9.33
CA LEU A 266 5.38 2.30 -9.34
C LEU A 266 5.20 3.78 -8.89
N PRO A 267 4.15 4.51 -9.31
CA PRO A 267 3.93 5.88 -8.85
C PRO A 267 3.76 6.00 -7.33
N ALA A 268 3.22 4.98 -6.66
CA ALA A 268 3.05 5.00 -5.20
C ALA A 268 4.40 5.06 -4.47
N LEU A 269 5.44 4.41 -5.01
CA LEU A 269 6.80 4.47 -4.44
C LEU A 269 7.36 5.90 -4.44
N GLY A 270 7.11 6.65 -5.53
CA GLY A 270 7.52 8.05 -5.62
C GLY A 270 6.75 8.94 -4.65
N TYR A 271 5.45 8.68 -4.49
CA TYR A 271 4.56 9.44 -3.61
C TYR A 271 4.95 9.32 -2.14
N THR A 272 5.24 8.11 -1.64
CA THR A 272 5.47 7.90 -0.20
C THR A 272 6.61 8.76 0.33
N GLY A 273 7.73 8.81 -0.39
CA GLY A 273 8.89 9.60 0.01
C GLY A 273 8.60 11.09 -0.03
N THR A 274 8.10 11.60 -1.17
CA THR A 274 7.87 13.04 -1.33
C THR A 274 6.75 13.57 -0.44
N TYR A 275 5.69 12.79 -0.20
CA TYR A 275 4.62 13.15 0.72
C TYR A 275 5.11 13.34 2.16
N ALA A 276 5.98 12.45 2.64
CA ALA A 276 6.57 12.58 3.98
C ALA A 276 7.40 13.86 4.11
N PHE A 277 8.29 14.12 3.14
CA PHE A 277 9.10 15.34 3.13
C PHE A 277 8.26 16.60 2.97
N ALA A 278 7.23 16.58 2.12
CA ALA A 278 6.35 17.72 1.89
C ALA A 278 5.62 18.12 3.17
N ASN A 279 5.07 17.16 3.93
CA ASN A 279 4.40 17.47 5.18
C ASN A 279 5.34 18.03 6.25
N VAL A 280 6.57 17.49 6.36
CA VAL A 280 7.56 18.03 7.29
C VAL A 280 7.97 19.44 6.90
N LEU A 281 8.26 19.69 5.62
CA LEU A 281 8.61 21.02 5.12
C LEU A 281 7.45 22.00 5.29
N LEU A 282 6.21 21.60 5.02
CA LEU A 282 5.03 22.42 5.21
C LEU A 282 4.84 22.82 6.67
N MET A 283 5.06 21.89 7.60
CA MET A 283 5.02 22.16 9.05
C MET A 283 6.08 23.19 9.47
N VAL A 284 7.32 23.01 9.00
CA VAL A 284 8.42 23.94 9.31
C VAL A 284 8.16 25.30 8.66
N ALA A 285 7.77 25.33 7.39
CA ALA A 285 7.47 26.56 6.66
C ALA A 285 6.30 27.31 7.26
N GLY A 286 5.22 26.62 7.63
CA GLY A 286 4.08 27.23 8.32
C GLY A 286 4.47 27.87 9.65
N SER A 287 5.31 27.19 10.44
CA SER A 287 5.84 27.75 11.70
C SER A 287 6.73 28.97 11.46
N LEU A 288 7.55 28.96 10.40
CA LEU A 288 8.42 30.08 10.04
C LEU A 288 7.62 31.29 9.53
N ILE A 289 6.60 31.06 8.70
CA ILE A 289 5.74 32.13 8.18
C ILE A 289 5.00 32.83 9.32
N LEU A 290 4.54 32.08 10.33
CA LEU A 290 3.90 32.67 11.52
C LEU A 290 4.87 33.46 12.42
N LEU A 291 6.18 33.29 12.23
CA LEU A 291 7.22 33.99 12.99
C LEU A 291 7.56 35.37 12.40
N PHE A 292 7.14 35.65 11.15
CA PHE A 292 7.31 36.92 10.43
C PHE A 292 5.97 37.62 10.20
#